data_AF-A0A1A8QKC5-F1
#
_entry.id   AF-A0A1A8QKC5-F1
#
_cell.length_a   1.000
_cell.length_b   1.000
_cell.length_c   1.000
_cell.angle_alpha   90.00
_cell.angle_beta   90.00
_cell.angle_gamma   90.00
#
_symmetry.space_group_name_H-M   'P 1'
#
loop_
_entity.id
_entity.type
_entity.pdbx_description
1 polymer ?
#
loop_
_entity_poly.entity_id
_entity_poly.type
_entity_poly.pdbx_seq_one_letter_code
_entity_poly.pdbx_strand_id
1 'polypeptide(L)'
;LLRSYGELDQLPLSKLHSIQSQLRNDLDLIDGVIYQLQSKKCIVCQKHDRCIVLQPCQHYALCETCAPSKAECPYCRAKILKW
;
A
#
# COMPACT_ATOMS: atom_id res chain seq x y z
N LEU A 1 22.40 0.01 -4.93
CA LEU A 1 21.89 -1.37 -4.67
C LEU A 1 21.81 -2.21 -5.94
N LEU A 2 21.61 -1.61 -7.12
CA LEU A 2 21.79 -2.30 -8.39
C LEU A 2 23.27 -2.29 -8.79
N ARG A 3 23.87 -3.47 -8.96
CA ARG A 3 25.21 -3.62 -9.54
C ARG A 3 25.19 -3.14 -11.00
N SER A 4 26.30 -2.57 -11.47
CA SER A 4 26.42 -2.19 -12.88
C SER A 4 26.37 -3.44 -13.77
N TYR A 5 25.92 -3.28 -15.03
CA TYR A 5 25.83 -4.41 -15.97
C TYR A 5 27.18 -5.15 -16.11
N GLY A 6 28.29 -4.41 -16.13
CA GLY A 6 29.66 -4.97 -16.21
C GLY A 6 30.14 -5.72 -14.96
N GLU A 7 29.39 -5.70 -13.86
CA GLU A 7 29.66 -6.55 -12.68
C GLU A 7 28.81 -7.83 -12.70
N LEU A 8 27.77 -7.86 -13.52
CA LEU A 8 26.85 -8.99 -13.64
C LEU A 8 27.28 -9.95 -14.76
N ASP A 9 27.80 -9.43 -15.86
CA ASP A 9 28.28 -10.25 -16.99
C ASP A 9 29.50 -11.12 -16.65
N GLN A 10 30.28 -10.74 -15.63
CA GLN A 10 31.40 -11.54 -15.10
C GLN A 10 30.96 -12.67 -14.16
N LEU A 11 29.68 -12.75 -13.79
CA LEU A 11 29.19 -13.76 -12.86
C LEU A 11 28.73 -15.04 -13.59
N PRO A 12 28.92 -16.22 -12.99
CA PRO A 12 28.34 -17.46 -13.50
C PRO A 12 26.81 -17.36 -13.60
N LEU A 13 26.24 -18.00 -14.63
CA LEU A 13 24.79 -17.99 -14.87
C LEU A 13 23.96 -18.47 -13.65
N SER A 14 24.45 -19.46 -12.91
CA SER A 14 23.82 -19.94 -11.68
C SER A 14 23.72 -18.87 -10.60
N LYS A 15 24.75 -18.00 -10.49
CA LYS A 15 24.74 -16.87 -9.57
C LYS A 15 23.75 -15.80 -10.02
N LEU A 16 23.67 -15.55 -11.33
CA LEU A 16 22.68 -14.62 -11.89
C LEU A 16 21.24 -15.07 -11.63
N HIS A 17 20.92 -16.36 -11.81
CA HIS A 17 19.61 -16.90 -11.43
C HIS A 17 19.33 -16.82 -9.93
N SER A 18 20.34 -17.06 -9.09
CA SER A 18 20.19 -16.91 -7.64
C SER A 18 19.86 -15.47 -7.25
N ILE A 19 20.55 -14.49 -7.84
CA ILE A 19 20.28 -13.06 -7.64
C ILE A 19 18.87 -12.70 -8.15
N GLN A 20 18.50 -13.17 -9.33
CA GLN A 20 17.17 -12.95 -9.90
C GLN A 20 16.06 -13.47 -8.97
N SER A 21 16.21 -14.69 -8.46
CA SER A 21 15.26 -15.29 -7.51
C SER A 21 15.17 -14.49 -6.21
N GLN A 22 16.32 -14.11 -5.65
CA GLN A 22 16.37 -13.30 -4.42
C GLN A 22 15.66 -11.95 -4.60
N LEU A 23 15.98 -11.22 -5.66
CA LEU A 23 15.35 -9.92 -5.93
C LEU A 23 13.83 -10.05 -6.10
N ARG A 24 13.35 -11.13 -6.71
CA ARG A 24 11.92 -11.38 -6.84
C ARG A 24 11.26 -11.61 -5.48
N ASN A 25 11.87 -12.42 -4.62
CA ASN A 25 11.39 -12.64 -3.25
C ASN A 25 11.43 -11.34 -2.43
N ASP A 26 12.47 -10.54 -2.58
CA ASP A 26 12.61 -9.26 -1.88
C ASP A 26 11.54 -8.27 -2.33
N LEU A 27 11.21 -8.23 -3.63
CA LEU A 27 10.12 -7.42 -4.16
C LEU A 27 8.76 -7.88 -3.61
N ASP A 28 8.49 -9.18 -3.61
CA ASP A 28 7.26 -9.74 -3.05
C ASP A 28 7.10 -9.38 -1.55
N LEU A 29 8.21 -9.40 -0.80
CA LEU A 29 8.23 -8.99 0.61
C LEU A 29 7.93 -7.49 0.75
N ILE A 30 8.56 -6.64 -0.05
CA ILE A 30 8.33 -5.19 -0.05
C ILE A 30 6.86 -4.88 -0.36
N ASP A 31 6.28 -5.54 -1.36
CA ASP A 31 4.87 -5.38 -1.72
C ASP A 31 3.95 -5.76 -0.54
N GLY A 32 4.27 -6.84 0.16
CA GLY A 32 3.55 -7.24 1.38
C GLY A 32 3.61 -6.17 2.48
N VAL A 33 4.78 -5.58 2.71
CA VAL A 33 4.95 -4.50 3.71
C VAL A 33 4.22 -3.23 3.28
N ILE A 34 4.32 -2.83 2.01
CA ILE A 34 3.59 -1.69 1.45
C ILE A 34 2.08 -1.88 1.66
N TYR A 35 1.55 -3.05 1.29
CA TYR A 35 0.15 -3.37 1.46
C TYR A 35 -0.27 -3.25 2.93
N GLN A 36 0.49 -3.85 3.86
CA GLN A 36 0.21 -3.78 5.30
C GLN A 36 0.16 -2.34 5.81
N LEU A 37 1.12 -1.50 5.42
CA LEU A 37 1.19 -0.11 5.85
C LEU A 37 0.05 0.73 5.24
N GLN A 38 -0.20 0.60 3.93
CA GLN A 38 -1.28 1.31 3.24
C GLN A 38 -2.66 0.84 3.70
N SER A 39 -2.80 -0.43 4.05
CA SER A 39 -4.05 -1.00 4.55
C SER A 39 -4.53 -0.36 5.84
N LYS A 40 -3.74 0.47 6.53
CA LYS A 40 -4.17 1.22 7.73
C LYS A 40 -4.46 2.70 7.45
N LYS A 41 -4.12 3.20 6.25
CA LYS A 41 -4.21 4.61 5.88
C LYS A 41 -5.58 5.00 5.35
N CYS A 42 -5.93 6.28 5.53
CA CYS A 42 -7.09 6.92 4.93
C CYS A 42 -7.12 6.65 3.43
N ILE A 43 -8.24 6.10 2.96
CA ILE A 43 -8.38 5.72 1.54
C ILE A 43 -8.28 6.93 0.60
N VAL A 44 -8.55 8.14 1.12
CA VAL A 44 -8.52 9.38 0.34
C VAL A 44 -7.12 9.96 0.25
N CYS A 45 -6.46 10.20 1.39
CA CYS A 45 -5.18 10.92 1.39
C CYS A 45 -3.95 10.01 1.44
N GLN A 46 -4.09 8.74 1.85
CA GLN A 46 -3.00 7.77 2.04
C GLN A 46 -1.85 8.27 2.96
N LYS A 47 -2.07 9.34 3.72
CA LYS A 47 -1.08 9.99 4.60
C LYS A 47 -1.31 9.65 6.08
N HIS A 48 -2.53 9.85 6.55
CA HIS A 48 -2.92 9.61 7.95
C HIS A 48 -3.60 8.25 8.09
N ASP A 49 -3.55 7.68 9.30
CA ASP A 49 -4.28 6.44 9.61
C ASP A 49 -5.79 6.68 9.58
N ARG A 50 -6.54 5.62 9.28
CA ARG A 50 -7.99 5.64 9.43
C ARG A 50 -8.33 5.67 10.90
N CYS A 51 -9.29 6.51 11.27
CA CYS A 51 -9.78 6.65 12.65
C CYS A 51 -11.30 6.80 12.75
N ILE A 52 -12.04 6.77 11.63
CA ILE A 52 -13.46 7.11 11.57
C ILE A 52 -14.29 5.98 10.95
N VAL A 53 -15.40 5.62 11.60
CA VAL A 53 -16.38 4.62 11.14
C VAL A 53 -17.61 5.33 10.57
N LEU A 54 -17.78 5.28 9.25
CA LEU A 54 -18.86 6.00 8.57
C LEU A 54 -20.23 5.34 8.82
N GLN A 55 -21.24 6.14 9.17
CA GLN A 55 -22.62 5.67 9.34
C GLN A 55 -23.50 6.08 8.16
N PRO A 56 -24.42 5.22 7.69
CA PRO A 56 -24.81 3.93 8.28
C PRO A 56 -24.02 2.71 7.77
N CYS A 57 -23.09 2.87 6.83
CA CYS A 57 -22.45 1.74 6.13
C CYS A 57 -21.34 1.02 6.92
N GLN A 58 -20.94 1.55 8.07
CA GLN A 58 -19.94 1.01 9.00
C GLN A 58 -18.52 0.84 8.42
N HIS A 59 -18.19 1.51 7.31
CA HIS A 59 -16.84 1.43 6.75
C HIS A 59 -15.84 2.29 7.53
N TYR A 60 -14.77 1.65 8.01
CA TYR A 60 -13.62 2.32 8.64
C TYR A 60 -12.63 2.80 7.57
N ALA A 61 -12.93 3.95 6.97
CA ALA A 61 -12.34 4.38 5.68
C ALA A 61 -11.51 5.68 5.73
N LEU A 62 -11.80 6.59 6.66
CA LEU A 62 -11.29 7.97 6.63
C LEU A 62 -10.45 8.32 7.86
N CYS A 63 -9.58 9.32 7.70
CA CYS A 63 -8.97 10.07 8.80
C CYS A 63 -9.82 11.30 9.16
N GLU A 64 -9.58 11.87 10.33
CA GLU A 64 -10.24 13.08 10.84
C GLU A 64 -10.18 14.27 9.88
N THR A 65 -9.05 14.45 9.19
CA THR A 65 -8.88 15.57 8.25
C THR A 65 -9.69 15.42 6.96
N CYS A 66 -9.96 14.18 6.52
CA CYS A 66 -10.67 13.94 5.27
C CYS A 66 -12.18 13.79 5.46
N ALA A 67 -12.64 13.30 6.63
CA ALA A 67 -14.05 13.02 6.85
C ALA A 67 -15.00 14.21 6.60
N PRO A 68 -14.73 15.44 7.10
CA PRO A 68 -15.64 16.58 6.90
C PRO A 68 -15.85 16.99 5.43
N SER A 69 -14.94 16.57 4.52
CA SER A 69 -14.97 16.94 3.10
C SER A 69 -15.74 15.96 2.21
N LYS A 70 -16.34 14.90 2.76
CA LYS A 70 -17.00 13.83 2.01
C LYS A 70 -18.49 13.81 2.31
N ALA A 71 -19.35 13.72 1.31
CA ALA A 71 -20.79 13.50 1.51
C ALA A 71 -21.19 12.02 1.43
N GLU A 72 -20.32 11.20 0.81
CA GLU A 72 -20.54 9.78 0.55
C GLU A 72 -19.30 8.96 0.91
N CYS A 73 -19.52 7.71 1.32
CA CYS A 73 -18.47 6.77 1.64
C CYS A 73 -17.65 6.46 0.38
N PRO A 74 -16.32 6.67 0.36
CA PRO A 74 -15.50 6.38 -0.83
C PRO A 74 -15.44 4.90 -1.20
N TYR A 75 -15.83 4.00 -0.29
CA TYR A 75 -15.80 2.56 -0.51
C TYR A 75 -17.08 2.05 -1.18
N CYS A 76 -18.25 2.40 -0.63
CA CYS A 76 -19.55 1.86 -1.06
C CYS A 76 -20.51 2.91 -1.64
N ARG A 77 -20.11 4.19 -1.68
CA ARG A 77 -20.91 5.34 -2.15
C ARG A 77 -22.20 5.62 -1.36
N ALA A 78 -22.40 4.96 -0.22
CA ALA A 78 -23.51 5.28 0.68
C ALA A 78 -23.38 6.71 1.23
N LYS A 79 -24.48 7.45 1.30
CA LYS A 79 -24.54 8.78 1.91
C LYS A 79 -24.09 8.72 3.37
N ILE A 80 -23.18 9.60 3.75
CA ILE A 80 -22.69 9.67 5.12
C ILE A 80 -23.64 10.54 5.93
N LEU A 81 -24.18 9.94 7.00
CA LEU A 81 -25.05 10.64 7.95
C LEU A 81 -24.26 11.09 9.19
N LYS A 82 -23.20 10.35 9.54
CA LYS A 82 -22.31 10.63 10.67
C LYS A 82 -20.93 10.00 10.44
N TRP A 83 -19.91 10.68 10.94
CA TRP A 83 -18.50 10.26 11.00
C TRP A 83 -18.22 9.72 12.41
#